data_AF-A0A6A6SY88-F1
#
_entry.id   AF-A0A6A6SY88-F1
#
_cell.length_a   1.000
_cell.length_b   1.000
_cell.length_c   1.000
_cell.angle_alpha   90.00
_cell.angle_beta   90.00
_cell.angle_gamma   90.00
#
_symmetry.space_group_name_H-M   'P 1'
#
loop_
_entity.id
_entity.type
_entity.pdbx_description
1 polymer ?
#
loop_
_entity_poly.entity_id
_entity_poly.type
_entity_poly.pdbx_seq_one_letter_code
_entity_poly.pdbx_strand_id
1 'polypeptide(L)'
;MFDEEWQTDVRLSWSTAPKVHLSMIDELRQTVLGLFKSPSPYLETVTDLQLALPCTYDFTVVSEVIPSDLLNRLRHLRLQVVDATGAYGHRWYGNISYDEANIENSNLQEAYPNGDHSSGIQSIVRRCTNLKTLGVSVAQEVHLDLAAWTPNGGGLETLYLHRTTHTAEELIRIMSPAHDFRGADRLYAIWLEEVVLKSGTWLQVFTHLLARPSFSYLRVDNLGYDKHGASSHLWETPDYPTEESEHIWSLSKTDHTSLNRLVRHLIAKAGGQDLYPSEMNEQEPLEYWDSDAHSTDLDE
;
A
#
# COMPACT_ATOMS: atom_id res chain seq x y z
N MET A 1 32.39 -19.22 -10.97
CA MET A 1 32.82 -18.49 -12.19
C MET A 1 31.56 -17.77 -12.63
N PHE A 2 31.44 -16.50 -12.26
CA PHE A 2 30.25 -15.70 -12.51
C PHE A 2 30.37 -15.16 -13.93
N ASP A 3 29.45 -15.52 -14.83
CA ASP A 3 29.39 -14.94 -16.17
C ASP A 3 29.08 -13.44 -16.09
N GLU A 4 29.74 -12.66 -16.95
CA GLU A 4 29.95 -11.21 -16.91
C GLU A 4 28.71 -10.33 -17.20
N GLU A 5 27.48 -10.80 -16.97
CA GLU A 5 26.24 -10.00 -17.14
C GLU A 5 25.44 -9.86 -15.84
N TRP A 6 26.12 -9.64 -14.72
CA TRP A 6 25.49 -9.13 -13.51
C TRP A 6 25.24 -7.62 -13.67
N GLN A 7 24.07 -7.25 -14.19
CA GLN A 7 23.59 -5.87 -14.15
C GLN A 7 22.62 -5.71 -12.98
N THR A 8 23.16 -5.58 -11.76
CA THR A 8 22.42 -4.98 -10.64
C THR A 8 22.32 -3.47 -10.78
N ASP A 9 23.22 -2.88 -11.59
CA ASP A 9 23.15 -1.49 -12.00
C ASP A 9 22.26 -1.40 -13.23
N VAL A 10 21.13 -0.72 -13.07
CA VAL A 10 20.34 -0.18 -14.18
C VAL A 10 21.27 0.74 -14.96
N ARG A 11 21.98 0.21 -15.96
CA ARG A 11 22.53 1.06 -17.01
C ARG A 11 21.31 1.65 -17.69
N LEU A 12 21.29 2.97 -17.79
CA LEU A 12 20.33 3.81 -18.49
C LEU A 12 20.32 3.52 -20.02
N SER A 13 20.26 2.26 -20.43
CA SER A 13 19.96 1.79 -21.78
C SER A 13 18.57 1.16 -21.72
N TRP A 14 17.59 1.88 -22.25
CA TRP A 14 16.17 1.81 -21.92
C TRP A 14 15.43 0.65 -22.61
N SER A 15 16.05 -0.54 -22.73
CA SER A 15 15.50 -1.59 -23.60
C SER A 15 15.59 -3.01 -23.07
N THR A 16 16.14 -3.27 -21.88
CA THR A 16 16.18 -4.65 -21.35
C THR A 16 15.94 -4.66 -19.86
N ALA A 17 14.95 -5.45 -19.43
CA ALA A 17 14.72 -5.67 -18.02
C ALA A 17 15.94 -6.36 -17.37
N PRO A 18 16.27 -6.03 -16.11
CA PRO A 18 17.36 -6.71 -15.42
C PRO A 18 17.05 -8.20 -15.26
N LYS A 19 18.07 -9.03 -15.46
CA LYS A 19 17.99 -10.48 -15.29
C LYS A 19 18.43 -10.86 -13.87
N VAL A 20 17.51 -11.45 -13.13
CA VAL A 20 17.71 -11.94 -11.77
C VAL A 20 18.21 -13.39 -11.81
N HIS A 21 19.17 -13.74 -10.95
CA HIS A 21 19.68 -15.10 -10.85
C HIS A 21 18.68 -16.01 -10.11
N LEU A 22 17.77 -16.65 -10.85
CA LEU A 22 16.64 -17.39 -10.27
C LEU A 22 17.06 -18.46 -9.25
N SER A 23 18.16 -19.19 -9.47
CA SER A 23 18.60 -20.19 -8.49
C SER A 23 19.05 -19.58 -7.16
N MET A 24 19.54 -18.33 -7.16
CA MET A 24 19.89 -17.62 -5.93
C MET A 24 18.63 -17.18 -5.19
N ILE A 25 17.59 -16.79 -5.94
CA ILE A 25 16.25 -16.54 -5.37
C ILE A 25 15.66 -17.82 -4.78
N ASP A 26 15.83 -18.97 -5.46
CA ASP A 26 15.41 -20.26 -4.94
C ASP A 26 16.15 -20.63 -3.64
N GLU A 27 17.46 -20.43 -3.57
CA GLU A 27 18.26 -20.64 -2.36
C GLU A 27 17.82 -19.72 -1.21
N LEU A 28 17.57 -18.44 -1.49
CA LEU A 28 17.01 -17.49 -0.53
C LEU A 28 15.65 -17.99 -0.03
N ARG A 29 14.76 -18.40 -0.94
CA ARG A 29 13.44 -18.94 -0.61
C ARG A 29 13.60 -20.16 0.30
N GLN A 30 14.42 -21.14 -0.05
CA GLN A 30 14.64 -22.33 0.78
C GLN A 30 15.18 -21.98 2.17
N THR A 31 16.06 -20.98 2.27
CA THR A 31 16.57 -20.48 3.55
C THR A 31 15.43 -19.91 4.40
N VAL A 32 14.59 -19.05 3.83
CA VAL A 32 13.42 -18.49 4.53
C VAL A 32 12.43 -19.58 4.94
N LEU A 33 12.15 -20.56 4.08
CA LEU A 33 11.29 -21.69 4.43
C LEU A 33 11.89 -22.54 5.56
N GLY A 34 13.20 -22.73 5.56
CA GLY A 34 13.93 -23.42 6.62
C GLY A 34 13.71 -22.79 8.00
N LEU A 35 13.70 -21.45 8.07
CA LEU A 35 13.43 -20.72 9.31
C LEU A 35 12.06 -21.06 9.91
N PHE A 36 11.04 -21.25 9.08
CA PHE A 36 9.68 -21.54 9.54
C PHE A 36 9.38 -23.03 9.74
N LYS A 37 10.08 -23.92 9.02
CA LYS A 37 9.89 -25.38 9.13
C LYS A 37 10.56 -25.96 10.37
N SER A 38 11.66 -25.37 10.83
CA SER A 38 12.39 -25.87 12.00
C SER A 38 11.79 -25.31 13.29
N PRO A 39 11.50 -26.14 14.31
CA PRO A 39 11.12 -25.67 15.62
C PRO A 39 12.21 -24.75 16.16
N SER A 40 11.90 -23.47 16.26
CA SER A 40 12.83 -22.44 16.72
C SER A 40 12.22 -21.80 17.96
N PRO A 41 12.85 -21.93 19.14
CA PRO A 41 12.38 -21.28 20.35
C PRO A 41 12.34 -19.75 20.19
N TYR A 42 13.13 -19.20 19.27
CA TYR A 42 13.13 -17.78 18.95
C TYR A 42 11.82 -17.33 18.29
N LEU A 43 11.12 -18.21 17.55
CA LEU A 43 9.82 -17.89 16.95
C LEU A 43 8.67 -17.94 17.96
N GLU A 44 8.87 -18.51 19.15
CA GLU A 44 7.82 -18.66 20.16
C GLU A 44 7.41 -17.32 20.80
N THR A 45 8.28 -16.32 20.78
CA THR A 45 8.05 -15.02 21.44
C THR A 45 7.85 -13.87 20.45
N VAL A 46 7.96 -14.13 19.14
CA VAL A 46 7.85 -13.11 18.09
C VAL A 46 6.42 -12.56 18.04
N THR A 47 6.30 -11.25 18.25
CA THR A 47 5.07 -10.47 18.04
C THR A 47 5.15 -9.54 16.84
N ASP A 48 6.35 -9.39 16.27
CA ASP A 48 6.67 -8.40 15.26
C ASP A 48 7.39 -9.12 14.12
N LEU A 49 6.79 -9.12 12.93
CA LEU A 49 7.34 -9.78 11.76
C LEU A 49 7.40 -8.82 10.58
N GLN A 50 8.60 -8.64 10.05
CA GLN A 50 8.82 -7.95 8.79
C GLN A 50 9.43 -8.92 7.79
N LEU A 51 8.76 -9.11 6.66
CA LEU A 51 9.22 -9.93 5.56
C LEU A 51 9.30 -9.09 4.29
N ALA A 52 10.50 -8.99 3.73
CA ALA A 52 10.76 -8.41 2.43
C ALA A 52 11.20 -9.55 1.50
N LEU A 53 10.36 -9.90 0.53
CA LEU A 53 10.61 -10.99 -0.40
C LEU A 53 10.61 -10.48 -1.84
N PRO A 54 11.37 -11.11 -2.75
CA PRO A 54 11.47 -10.68 -4.15
C PRO A 54 10.12 -10.50 -4.84
N CYS A 55 9.26 -11.51 -4.85
CA CYS A 55 7.98 -11.51 -5.58
C CYS A 55 6.81 -12.07 -4.75
N THR A 56 5.57 -11.91 -5.21
CA THR A 56 4.39 -12.44 -4.49
C THR A 56 4.34 -13.97 -4.43
N TYR A 57 4.99 -14.67 -5.37
CA TYR A 57 5.14 -16.14 -5.32
C TYR A 57 5.85 -16.59 -4.05
N ASP A 58 6.88 -15.85 -3.61
CA ASP A 58 7.60 -16.19 -2.39
C ASP A 58 6.69 -16.13 -1.15
N PHE A 59 5.76 -15.18 -1.11
CA PHE A 59 4.75 -15.13 -0.05
C PHE A 59 3.77 -16.29 -0.13
N THR A 60 3.42 -16.78 -1.33
CA THR A 60 2.61 -17.99 -1.47
C THR A 60 3.29 -19.18 -0.79
N VAL A 61 4.56 -19.42 -1.10
CA VAL A 61 5.32 -20.56 -0.53
C VAL A 61 5.57 -20.37 0.97
N VAL A 62 5.89 -19.15 1.42
CA VAL A 62 6.05 -18.86 2.85
C VAL A 62 4.74 -19.05 3.60
N SER A 63 3.60 -18.70 2.99
CA SER A 63 2.29 -18.84 3.62
C SER A 63 1.97 -20.30 3.97
N GLU A 64 2.47 -21.28 3.20
CA GLU A 64 2.22 -22.70 3.44
C GLU A 64 2.97 -23.25 4.66
N VAL A 65 4.11 -22.65 5.01
CA VAL A 65 5.03 -23.19 6.02
C VAL A 65 5.06 -22.38 7.31
N ILE A 66 4.67 -21.11 7.27
CA ILE A 66 4.69 -20.25 8.45
C ILE A 66 3.66 -20.77 9.49
N PRO A 67 4.09 -21.02 10.76
CA PRO A 67 3.19 -21.58 11.76
C PRO A 67 1.99 -20.67 12.05
N SER A 68 0.79 -21.25 12.08
CA SER A 68 -0.44 -20.51 12.43
C SER A 68 -0.36 -19.87 13.81
N ASP A 69 0.28 -20.54 14.78
CA ASP A 69 0.45 -19.99 16.14
C ASP A 69 1.34 -18.75 16.15
N LEU A 70 2.36 -18.70 15.29
CA LEU A 70 3.18 -17.50 15.12
C LEU A 70 2.30 -16.37 14.57
N LEU A 71 1.65 -16.58 13.43
CA LEU A 71 0.79 -15.57 12.79
C LEU A 71 -0.31 -15.06 13.70
N ASN A 72 -0.96 -15.96 14.44
CA ASN A 72 -2.02 -15.61 15.36
C ASN A 72 -1.52 -14.74 16.53
N ARG A 73 -0.26 -14.84 16.95
CA ARG A 73 0.32 -14.02 18.02
C ARG A 73 0.84 -12.67 17.55
N LEU A 74 1.05 -12.49 16.24
CA LEU A 74 1.60 -11.25 15.71
C LEU A 74 0.71 -10.06 16.07
N ARG A 75 1.36 -8.98 16.47
CA ARG A 75 0.80 -7.66 16.71
C ARG A 75 1.19 -6.69 15.61
N HIS A 76 2.37 -6.87 15.02
CA HIS A 76 2.89 -6.01 13.97
C HIS A 76 3.37 -6.87 12.80
N LEU A 77 2.82 -6.60 11.62
CA LEU A 77 3.16 -7.32 10.39
C LEU A 77 3.50 -6.32 9.29
N ARG A 78 4.68 -6.46 8.69
CA ARG A 78 5.08 -5.74 7.48
C ARG A 78 5.47 -6.71 6.38
N LEU A 79 4.78 -6.67 5.26
CA LEU A 79 5.04 -7.49 4.07
C LEU A 79 5.48 -6.57 2.93
N GLN A 80 6.62 -6.86 2.33
CA GLN A 80 7.19 -6.07 1.24
C GLN A 80 7.57 -6.95 0.05
N VAL A 81 7.04 -6.63 -1.14
CA VAL A 81 7.54 -7.17 -2.41
C VAL A 81 8.59 -6.19 -2.93
N VAL A 82 9.85 -6.65 -3.03
CA VAL A 82 10.99 -5.76 -3.31
C VAL A 82 11.36 -5.67 -4.79
N ASP A 83 10.93 -6.62 -5.62
CA ASP A 83 11.27 -6.61 -7.03
C ASP A 83 10.54 -5.48 -7.78
N ALA A 84 11.26 -4.38 -7.98
CA ALA A 84 10.84 -3.17 -8.66
C ALA A 84 11.11 -3.17 -10.17
N THR A 85 11.37 -4.34 -10.74
CA THR A 85 11.61 -4.48 -12.17
C THR A 85 10.29 -4.50 -12.94
N GLY A 86 10.30 -4.38 -14.27
CA GLY A 86 9.08 -4.38 -15.09
C GLY A 86 8.24 -3.11 -15.00
N ALA A 87 7.12 -3.11 -15.74
CA ALA A 87 6.20 -1.98 -15.81
C ALA A 87 5.75 -1.58 -14.40
N TYR A 88 5.77 -0.27 -14.11
CA TYR A 88 5.37 0.31 -12.83
C TYR A 88 6.23 -0.06 -11.61
N GLY A 89 7.25 -0.93 -11.72
CA GLY A 89 8.04 -1.40 -10.58
C GLY A 89 8.88 -0.30 -9.89
N HIS A 90 9.26 0.73 -10.63
CA HIS A 90 9.98 1.91 -10.16
C HIS A 90 9.25 3.16 -10.67
N ARG A 91 9.25 4.28 -9.93
CA ARG A 91 8.64 5.55 -10.40
C ARG A 91 9.09 5.94 -11.81
N TRP A 92 10.33 5.59 -12.18
CA TRP A 92 10.88 5.88 -13.50
C TRP A 92 10.52 4.86 -14.59
N TYR A 93 10.06 3.64 -14.24
CA TYR A 93 9.59 2.66 -15.22
C TYR A 93 8.17 2.96 -15.71
N GLY A 94 7.34 3.66 -14.94
CA GLY A 94 6.04 4.17 -15.41
C GLY A 94 6.14 5.19 -16.55
N ASN A 95 7.36 5.59 -16.94
CA ASN A 95 7.65 6.69 -17.88
C ASN A 95 7.91 6.23 -19.32
N ILE A 96 8.03 4.94 -19.60
CA ILE A 96 8.32 4.47 -20.97
C ILE A 96 6.99 4.28 -21.72
N SER A 97 6.43 5.42 -22.10
CA SER A 97 5.30 5.61 -23.00
C SER A 97 3.91 5.28 -22.44
N TYR A 98 2.94 6.03 -22.95
CA TYR A 98 1.50 5.72 -23.01
C TYR A 98 1.15 4.33 -23.57
N ASP A 99 2.16 3.48 -23.79
CA ASP A 99 2.07 2.13 -24.32
C ASP A 99 2.78 1.19 -23.32
N GLU A 100 2.02 0.75 -22.32
CA GLU A 100 2.34 -0.31 -21.35
C GLU A 100 3.01 -1.55 -21.98
N ALA A 101 2.84 -1.72 -23.29
CA ALA A 101 3.35 -2.82 -24.10
C ALA A 101 4.88 -2.86 -24.28
N ASN A 102 5.63 -1.80 -23.97
CA ASN A 102 7.07 -1.72 -24.32
C ASN A 102 8.06 -1.87 -23.14
N ILE A 103 7.58 -2.11 -21.91
CA ILE A 103 8.46 -2.34 -20.76
C ILE A 103 8.60 -3.84 -20.54
N GLU A 104 9.79 -4.37 -20.78
CA GLU A 104 10.08 -5.78 -20.51
C GLU A 104 10.01 -6.07 -19.00
N ASN A 105 9.42 -7.21 -18.65
CA ASN A 105 9.44 -7.73 -17.30
C ASN A 105 10.79 -8.40 -17.04
N SER A 106 11.24 -8.42 -15.78
CA SER A 106 12.40 -9.27 -15.45
C SER A 106 12.03 -10.74 -15.66
N ASN A 107 13.04 -11.57 -15.88
CA ASN A 107 12.86 -13.03 -15.91
C ASN A 107 12.24 -13.59 -14.61
N LEU A 108 12.32 -12.87 -13.47
CA LEU A 108 11.62 -13.25 -12.24
C LEU A 108 10.11 -13.03 -12.36
N GLN A 109 9.70 -11.90 -12.92
CA GLN A 109 8.29 -11.57 -13.11
C GLN A 109 7.65 -12.34 -14.26
N GLU A 110 8.42 -12.67 -15.30
CA GLU A 110 7.99 -13.59 -16.34
C GLU A 110 7.73 -14.98 -15.77
N ALA A 111 8.59 -15.45 -14.86
CA ALA A 111 8.43 -16.75 -14.20
C ALA A 111 7.32 -16.75 -13.15
N TYR A 112 7.17 -15.64 -12.41
CA TYR A 112 6.26 -15.50 -11.28
C TYR A 112 5.54 -14.14 -11.28
N PRO A 113 4.53 -13.94 -12.14
CA PRO A 113 3.80 -12.69 -12.22
C PRO A 113 3.15 -12.32 -10.89
N ASN A 114 3.32 -11.06 -10.45
CA ASN A 114 2.87 -10.65 -9.13
C ASN A 114 1.34 -10.76 -8.94
N GLY A 115 0.57 -10.50 -10.01
CA GLY A 115 -0.89 -10.63 -10.02
C GLY A 115 -1.38 -12.04 -9.69
N ASP A 116 -0.71 -13.06 -10.23
CA ASP A 116 -1.10 -14.47 -10.10
C ASP A 116 -0.87 -15.04 -8.69
N HIS A 117 0.05 -14.43 -7.92
CA HIS A 117 0.48 -14.93 -6.62
C HIS A 117 0.19 -13.97 -5.45
N SER A 118 -0.58 -12.90 -5.70
CA SER A 118 -1.03 -11.93 -4.69
C SER A 118 -1.78 -12.57 -3.50
N SER A 119 -2.41 -13.73 -3.71
CA SER A 119 -3.12 -14.51 -2.69
C SER A 119 -2.22 -14.98 -1.55
N GLY A 120 -0.91 -15.12 -1.76
CA GLY A 120 0.05 -15.48 -0.70
C GLY A 120 0.11 -14.45 0.42
N ILE A 121 0.14 -13.15 0.08
CA ILE A 121 0.09 -12.05 1.04
C ILE A 121 -1.23 -12.11 1.83
N GLN A 122 -2.34 -12.27 1.11
CA GLN A 122 -3.68 -12.36 1.72
C GLN A 122 -3.77 -13.56 2.69
N SER A 123 -3.20 -14.71 2.34
CA SER A 123 -3.16 -15.93 3.16
C SER A 123 -2.41 -15.73 4.49
N ILE A 124 -1.31 -14.97 4.48
CA ILE A 124 -0.58 -14.61 5.69
C ILE A 124 -1.43 -13.67 6.55
N VAL A 125 -1.91 -12.56 5.98
CA VAL A 125 -2.68 -11.54 6.71
C VAL A 125 -3.95 -12.14 7.33
N ARG A 126 -4.69 -12.97 6.61
CA ARG A 126 -5.94 -13.61 7.08
C ARG A 126 -5.77 -14.43 8.35
N ARG A 127 -4.58 -15.00 8.58
CA ARG A 127 -4.27 -15.79 9.79
C ARG A 127 -3.78 -14.94 10.97
N CYS A 128 -3.53 -13.66 10.75
CA CYS A 128 -3.07 -12.73 11.79
C CYS A 128 -4.27 -12.00 12.41
N THR A 129 -4.90 -12.62 13.41
CA THR A 129 -6.12 -12.04 14.02
C THR A 129 -5.83 -10.99 15.09
N ASN A 130 -4.63 -10.96 15.67
CA ASN A 130 -4.27 -10.05 16.77
C ASN A 130 -3.47 -8.81 16.34
N LEU A 131 -3.48 -8.48 15.03
CA LEU A 131 -2.73 -7.35 14.51
C LEU A 131 -3.23 -6.01 15.07
N LYS A 132 -2.26 -5.20 15.47
CA LYS A 132 -2.37 -3.76 15.73
C LYS A 132 -1.81 -2.96 14.57
N THR A 133 -0.76 -3.46 13.91
CA THR A 133 -0.15 -2.78 12.76
C THR A 133 -0.09 -3.72 11.57
N LEU A 134 -0.57 -3.24 10.43
CA LEU A 134 -0.43 -3.89 9.14
C LEU A 134 0.28 -2.94 8.16
N GLY A 135 1.38 -3.39 7.60
CA GLY A 135 2.09 -2.74 6.51
C GLY A 135 2.16 -3.66 5.30
N VAL A 136 1.67 -3.21 4.13
CA VAL A 136 1.87 -3.90 2.86
C VAL A 136 2.43 -2.92 1.85
N SER A 137 3.60 -3.23 1.31
CA SER A 137 4.21 -2.45 0.24
C SER A 137 4.59 -3.37 -0.89
N VAL A 138 4.14 -3.06 -2.08
CA VAL A 138 4.51 -3.83 -3.26
C VAL A 138 5.17 -2.91 -4.26
N ALA A 139 6.17 -3.41 -4.98
CA ALA A 139 6.83 -2.59 -5.98
C ALA A 139 5.97 -2.48 -7.25
N GLN A 140 5.15 -3.47 -7.56
CA GLN A 140 4.14 -3.42 -8.62
C GLN A 140 2.75 -3.48 -8.01
N GLU A 141 1.78 -2.80 -8.62
CA GLU A 141 0.43 -2.73 -8.09
C GLU A 141 -0.18 -4.13 -7.88
N VAL A 142 -0.70 -4.38 -6.67
CA VAL A 142 -1.35 -5.64 -6.32
C VAL A 142 -2.72 -5.38 -5.71
N HIS A 143 -3.71 -6.14 -6.16
CA HIS A 143 -5.00 -6.19 -5.51
C HIS A 143 -4.93 -6.99 -4.20
N LEU A 144 -5.24 -6.33 -3.08
CA LEU A 144 -5.16 -6.91 -1.74
C LEU A 144 -6.56 -7.15 -1.19
N ASP A 145 -7.20 -8.25 -1.60
CA ASP A 145 -8.52 -8.62 -1.07
C ASP A 145 -8.42 -9.29 0.32
N LEU A 146 -8.77 -8.52 1.34
CA LEU A 146 -8.84 -8.98 2.73
C LEU A 146 -10.29 -9.23 3.19
N ALA A 147 -11.21 -9.62 2.30
CA ALA A 147 -12.60 -9.87 2.67
C ALA A 147 -12.84 -10.94 3.72
N ALA A 148 -12.03 -11.98 3.69
CA ALA A 148 -12.07 -13.04 4.68
C ALA A 148 -11.29 -12.71 5.97
N TRP A 149 -10.62 -11.55 6.07
CA TRP A 149 -9.86 -11.22 7.27
C TRP A 149 -10.76 -10.60 8.33
N THR A 150 -10.76 -11.20 9.51
CA THR A 150 -11.49 -10.73 10.68
C THR A 150 -10.49 -10.40 11.79
N PRO A 151 -10.22 -9.11 12.06
CA PRO A 151 -9.37 -8.75 13.19
C PRO A 151 -10.08 -9.09 14.50
N ASN A 152 -9.32 -9.36 15.56
CA ASN A 152 -9.85 -9.49 16.91
C ASN A 152 -10.04 -8.11 17.53
N GLY A 153 -11.15 -7.95 18.25
CA GLY A 153 -11.38 -6.77 19.08
C GLY A 153 -11.43 -5.47 18.27
N GLY A 154 -10.61 -4.49 18.68
CA GLY A 154 -10.66 -3.10 18.21
C GLY A 154 -10.12 -2.84 16.81
N GLY A 155 -9.69 -3.86 16.06
CA GLY A 155 -9.08 -3.68 14.76
C GLY A 155 -7.64 -3.17 14.83
N LEU A 156 -7.17 -2.59 13.73
CA LEU A 156 -5.83 -2.01 13.62
C LEU A 156 -5.71 -0.69 14.39
N GLU A 157 -4.53 -0.46 14.95
CA GLU A 157 -4.05 0.85 15.43
C GLU A 157 -3.36 1.63 14.30
N THR A 158 -2.66 0.93 13.40
CA THR A 158 -1.90 1.55 12.30
C THR A 158 -2.01 0.74 11.00
N LEU A 159 -2.19 1.43 9.88
CA LEU A 159 -2.22 0.85 8.55
C LEU A 159 -1.26 1.60 7.62
N TYR A 160 -0.39 0.85 6.94
CA TYR A 160 0.46 1.33 5.86
C TYR A 160 0.21 0.51 4.60
N LEU A 161 -0.16 1.18 3.50
CA LEU A 161 -0.39 0.56 2.21
C LEU A 161 0.37 1.35 1.14
N HIS A 162 1.14 0.64 0.30
CA HIS A 162 1.84 1.22 -0.83
C HIS A 162 1.63 0.36 -2.08
N ARG A 163 1.15 0.99 -3.16
CA ARG A 163 0.86 0.37 -4.47
C ARG A 163 -0.15 -0.77 -4.39
N THR A 164 -1.27 -0.53 -3.72
CA THR A 164 -2.32 -1.56 -3.58
C THR A 164 -3.66 -1.08 -4.11
N THR A 165 -4.45 -2.03 -4.58
CA THR A 165 -5.75 -1.74 -5.20
C THR A 165 -6.89 -2.36 -4.41
N HIS A 166 -7.94 -1.58 -4.16
CA HIS A 166 -9.07 -1.95 -3.31
C HIS A 166 -10.39 -1.43 -3.87
N THR A 167 -11.51 -1.98 -3.43
CA THR A 167 -12.77 -1.23 -3.40
C THR A 167 -12.81 -0.33 -2.16
N ALA A 168 -13.61 0.74 -2.18
CA ALA A 168 -13.78 1.58 -0.99
C ALA A 168 -14.31 0.76 0.21
N GLU A 169 -15.20 -0.20 -0.04
CA GLU A 169 -15.73 -1.12 0.96
C GLU A 169 -14.62 -2.01 1.57
N GLU A 170 -13.76 -2.59 0.74
CA GLU A 170 -12.62 -3.40 1.20
C GLU A 170 -11.70 -2.59 2.12
N LEU A 171 -11.31 -1.39 1.70
CA LEU A 171 -10.42 -0.53 2.46
C LEU A 171 -11.06 -0.11 3.80
N ILE A 172 -12.34 0.29 3.77
CA ILE A 172 -13.10 0.61 4.99
C ILE A 172 -13.16 -0.57 5.95
N ARG A 173 -13.39 -1.78 5.43
CA ARG A 173 -13.43 -2.99 6.25
C ARG A 173 -12.09 -3.30 6.90
N ILE A 174 -10.97 -3.16 6.17
CA ILE A 174 -9.61 -3.36 6.72
C ILE A 174 -9.36 -2.41 7.90
N MET A 175 -9.83 -1.17 7.78
CA MET A 175 -9.68 -0.16 8.82
C MET A 175 -10.64 -0.40 10.00
N SER A 176 -11.75 -1.09 9.80
CA SER A 176 -12.82 -1.25 10.79
C SER A 176 -12.47 -2.24 11.92
N PRO A 177 -13.07 -2.08 13.13
CA PRO A 177 -12.98 -3.08 14.18
C PRO A 177 -13.67 -4.39 13.77
N ALA A 178 -13.55 -5.44 14.59
CA ALA A 178 -14.33 -6.65 14.39
C ALA A 178 -15.84 -6.33 14.42
N HIS A 179 -16.64 -6.98 13.57
CA HIS A 179 -18.08 -6.71 13.40
C HIS A 179 -18.86 -6.71 14.74
N ASP A 180 -18.54 -7.62 15.65
CA ASP A 180 -19.24 -7.77 16.94
C ASP A 180 -18.55 -7.02 18.11
N PHE A 181 -17.48 -6.26 17.83
CA PHE A 181 -16.74 -5.54 18.85
C PHE A 181 -17.50 -4.29 19.31
N ARG A 182 -17.78 -4.22 20.61
CA ARG A 182 -18.49 -3.08 21.24
C ARG A 182 -17.60 -2.15 22.04
N GLY A 183 -16.28 -2.35 21.99
CA GLY A 183 -15.32 -1.48 22.67
C GLY A 183 -14.96 -0.26 21.83
N ALA A 184 -14.01 0.52 22.34
CA ALA A 184 -13.48 1.67 21.62
C ALA A 184 -12.61 1.21 20.44
N ASP A 185 -12.88 1.81 19.29
CA ASP A 185 -11.98 1.80 18.13
C ASP A 185 -10.57 2.26 18.53
N ARG A 186 -9.56 1.68 17.87
CA ARG A 186 -8.14 1.89 18.12
C ARG A 186 -7.40 2.50 16.94
N LEU A 187 -8.03 2.63 15.77
CA LEU A 187 -7.37 3.14 14.58
C LEU A 187 -6.90 4.57 14.84
N TYR A 188 -5.58 4.75 14.78
CA TYR A 188 -4.91 5.99 15.15
C TYR A 188 -4.19 6.62 13.96
N ALA A 189 -3.47 5.83 13.16
CA ALA A 189 -2.61 6.32 12.09
C ALA A 189 -2.80 5.55 10.78
N ILE A 190 -2.88 6.28 9.67
CA ILE A 190 -2.93 5.73 8.32
C ILE A 190 -1.89 6.40 7.44
N TRP A 191 -1.23 5.58 6.63
CA TRP A 191 -0.32 6.01 5.59
C TRP A 191 -0.65 5.25 4.30
N LEU A 192 -1.07 5.97 3.26
CA LEU A 192 -1.44 5.41 1.97
C LEU A 192 -0.59 6.07 0.87
N GLU A 193 0.07 5.26 0.05
CA GLU A 193 0.87 5.73 -1.09
C GLU A 193 0.50 4.96 -2.34
N GLU A 194 0.19 5.66 -3.44
CA GLU A 194 -0.10 5.01 -4.73
C GLU A 194 -1.21 3.95 -4.56
N VAL A 195 -2.21 4.24 -3.73
CA VAL A 195 -3.37 3.37 -3.48
C VAL A 195 -4.50 3.78 -4.39
N VAL A 196 -5.11 2.83 -5.10
CA VAL A 196 -6.18 3.12 -6.06
C VAL A 196 -7.47 2.38 -5.75
N LEU A 197 -8.59 3.02 -6.05
CA LEU A 197 -9.93 2.46 -5.87
C LEU A 197 -10.50 1.88 -7.17
N LYS A 198 -10.84 0.59 -7.16
CA LYS A 198 -11.59 -0.11 -8.23
C LYS A 198 -13.05 0.28 -8.27
N SER A 199 -13.66 0.57 -7.12
CA SER A 199 -15.05 0.98 -7.01
C SER A 199 -15.30 1.72 -5.70
N GLY A 200 -16.43 2.44 -5.63
CA GLY A 200 -16.70 3.38 -4.54
C GLY A 200 -15.93 4.69 -4.70
N THR A 201 -15.86 5.51 -3.66
CA THR A 201 -15.20 6.83 -3.73
C THR A 201 -14.30 7.11 -2.53
N TRP A 202 -13.29 7.95 -2.73
CA TRP A 202 -12.44 8.44 -1.66
C TRP A 202 -13.24 9.24 -0.61
N LEU A 203 -14.27 9.98 -1.01
CA LEU A 203 -15.25 10.57 -0.09
C LEU A 203 -15.78 9.56 0.94
N GLN A 204 -16.14 8.34 0.53
CA GLN A 204 -16.64 7.32 1.45
C GLN A 204 -15.58 6.92 2.48
N VAL A 205 -14.34 6.72 2.00
CA VAL A 205 -13.18 6.36 2.82
C VAL A 205 -12.87 7.48 3.83
N PHE A 206 -12.75 8.73 3.37
CA PHE A 206 -12.45 9.86 4.25
C PHE A 206 -13.57 10.18 5.23
N THR A 207 -14.84 10.03 4.81
CA THR A 207 -16.00 10.17 5.71
C THR A 207 -15.96 9.11 6.81
N HIS A 208 -15.60 7.87 6.45
CA HIS A 208 -15.43 6.80 7.42
C HIS A 208 -14.34 7.15 8.44
N LEU A 209 -13.18 7.64 7.99
CA LEU A 209 -12.08 8.05 8.88
C LEU A 209 -12.42 9.23 9.79
N LEU A 210 -13.11 10.24 9.25
CA LEU A 210 -13.55 11.42 9.98
C LEU A 210 -14.47 11.07 11.16
N ALA A 211 -15.25 9.99 11.03
CA ALA A 211 -16.16 9.54 12.07
C ALA A 211 -15.45 8.84 13.26
N ARG A 212 -14.14 8.61 13.18
CA ARG A 212 -13.41 7.77 14.15
C ARG A 212 -12.73 8.61 15.23
N PRO A 213 -13.11 8.44 16.52
CA PRO A 213 -12.61 9.30 17.59
C PRO A 213 -11.13 9.04 17.94
N SER A 214 -10.60 7.85 17.68
CA SER A 214 -9.16 7.55 17.90
C SER A 214 -8.26 8.07 16.79
N PHE A 215 -8.79 8.28 15.58
CA PHE A 215 -7.99 8.59 14.39
C PHE A 215 -7.35 9.96 14.48
N SER A 216 -6.03 10.05 14.32
CA SER A 216 -5.27 11.26 14.63
C SER A 216 -4.12 11.54 13.67
N TYR A 217 -3.76 10.62 12.77
CA TYR A 217 -2.68 10.82 11.80
C TYR A 217 -3.05 10.26 10.43
N LEU A 218 -2.87 11.08 9.40
CA LEU A 218 -3.09 10.70 8.00
C LEU A 218 -1.91 11.20 7.17
N ARG A 219 -1.32 10.30 6.38
CA ARG A 219 -0.46 10.66 5.26
C ARG A 219 -0.96 9.98 4.01
N VAL A 220 -1.11 10.76 2.95
CA VAL A 220 -1.59 10.31 1.64
C VAL A 220 -0.69 10.85 0.56
N ASP A 221 -0.32 10.00 -0.38
CA ASP A 221 0.47 10.37 -1.56
C ASP A 221 -0.04 9.57 -2.76
N ASN A 222 -0.30 10.24 -3.87
CA ASN A 222 -0.73 9.67 -5.14
C ASN A 222 -1.91 8.70 -5.03
N LEU A 223 -2.94 9.05 -4.25
CA LEU A 223 -4.18 8.28 -4.25
C LEU A 223 -4.89 8.41 -5.60
N GLY A 224 -5.67 7.41 -6.00
CA GLY A 224 -6.36 7.50 -7.28
C GLY A 224 -7.49 6.50 -7.48
N TYR A 225 -7.92 6.37 -8.73
CA TYR A 225 -8.89 5.39 -9.17
C TYR A 225 -8.25 4.41 -10.16
N ASP A 226 -8.79 3.20 -10.24
CA ASP A 226 -8.39 2.26 -11.29
C ASP A 226 -9.01 2.69 -12.63
N LYS A 227 -8.19 2.87 -13.67
CA LYS A 227 -8.61 3.29 -15.03
C LYS A 227 -9.63 2.34 -15.68
N HIS A 228 -9.72 1.10 -15.20
CA HIS A 228 -10.64 0.07 -15.67
C HIS A 228 -11.68 -0.31 -14.59
N GLY A 229 -11.67 0.37 -13.45
CA GLY A 229 -12.61 0.18 -12.37
C GLY A 229 -14.00 0.75 -12.64
N ALA A 230 -14.96 0.44 -11.77
CA ALA A 230 -16.31 0.98 -11.81
C ALA A 230 -16.35 2.51 -11.57
N SER A 231 -15.35 3.04 -10.88
CA SER A 231 -15.18 4.49 -10.62
C SER A 231 -14.21 5.15 -11.60
N SER A 232 -13.89 4.51 -12.73
CA SER A 232 -12.96 5.02 -13.76
C SER A 232 -13.35 6.40 -14.33
N HIS A 233 -14.62 6.79 -14.26
CA HIS A 233 -15.06 8.14 -14.64
C HIS A 233 -14.52 9.26 -13.73
N LEU A 234 -13.97 8.92 -12.56
CA LEU A 234 -13.30 9.84 -11.63
C LEU A 234 -11.78 9.79 -11.73
N TRP A 235 -11.25 8.90 -12.58
CA TRP A 235 -9.83 8.70 -12.78
C TRP A 235 -9.19 9.95 -13.41
N GLU A 236 -8.03 10.29 -12.87
CA GLU A 236 -7.15 11.33 -13.34
C GLU A 236 -5.72 10.78 -13.34
N THR A 237 -4.89 11.30 -14.22
CA THR A 237 -3.46 10.95 -14.29
C THR A 237 -2.65 12.23 -14.28
N PRO A 238 -1.46 12.23 -13.66
CA PRO A 238 -0.48 13.27 -13.90
C PRO A 238 -0.18 13.41 -15.39
N ASP A 239 0.08 14.65 -15.83
CA ASP A 239 0.61 14.93 -17.16
C ASP A 239 2.06 14.45 -17.25
N TYR A 240 2.80 14.55 -16.14
CA TYR A 240 4.19 14.09 -16.00
C TYR A 240 4.37 13.20 -14.76
N PRO A 241 4.07 11.88 -14.85
CA PRO A 241 4.03 10.96 -13.71
C PRO A 241 5.32 10.82 -12.88
N THR A 242 6.48 11.25 -13.42
CA THR A 242 7.76 11.21 -12.71
C THR A 242 8.14 12.51 -12.00
N GLU A 243 7.46 13.60 -12.33
CA GLU A 243 7.76 14.94 -11.83
C GLU A 243 6.61 15.48 -10.96
N GLU A 244 5.41 14.94 -11.16
CA GLU A 244 4.22 15.34 -10.44
C GLU A 244 3.89 14.34 -9.33
N SER A 245 3.61 14.89 -8.15
CA SER A 245 3.00 14.17 -7.04
C SER A 245 1.82 14.99 -6.55
N GLU A 246 0.71 14.33 -6.31
CA GLU A 246 -0.51 14.91 -5.78
C GLU A 246 -0.97 14.03 -4.62
N HIS A 247 -1.66 14.57 -3.62
CA HIS A 247 -2.23 13.74 -2.56
C HIS A 247 -3.30 12.79 -3.07
N ILE A 248 -4.07 13.22 -4.08
CA ILE A 248 -5.13 12.46 -4.72
C ILE A 248 -5.33 12.93 -6.16
N TRP A 249 -5.15 12.01 -7.12
CA TRP A 249 -5.49 12.17 -8.52
C TRP A 249 -6.97 11.84 -8.72
N SER A 250 -7.82 12.87 -8.84
CA SER A 250 -9.25 12.69 -9.08
C SER A 250 -9.94 13.90 -9.70
N LEU A 251 -10.74 13.63 -10.72
CA LEU A 251 -11.67 14.60 -11.32
C LEU A 251 -12.82 15.03 -10.36
N SER A 252 -12.96 14.38 -9.20
CA SER A 252 -13.99 14.67 -8.21
C SER A 252 -13.56 15.79 -7.26
N LYS A 253 -14.09 17.01 -7.45
CA LYS A 253 -13.94 18.10 -6.46
C LYS A 253 -14.37 17.72 -5.04
N THR A 254 -15.31 16.77 -4.94
CA THR A 254 -15.80 16.28 -3.64
C THR A 254 -14.75 15.47 -2.89
N ASP A 255 -13.92 14.70 -3.60
CA ASP A 255 -12.85 13.92 -2.98
C ASP A 255 -11.80 14.85 -2.38
N HIS A 256 -11.33 15.85 -3.15
CA HIS A 256 -10.43 16.92 -2.69
C HIS A 256 -10.99 17.66 -1.47
N THR A 257 -12.25 18.11 -1.55
CA THR A 257 -12.93 18.81 -0.45
C THR A 257 -13.00 17.94 0.81
N SER A 258 -13.27 16.65 0.67
CA SER A 258 -13.39 15.73 1.79
C SER A 258 -12.04 15.37 2.43
N LEU A 259 -10.97 15.29 1.64
CA LEU A 259 -9.60 15.17 2.13
C LEU A 259 -9.21 16.40 2.96
N ASN A 260 -9.43 17.60 2.42
CA ASN A 260 -9.12 18.85 3.12
C ASN A 260 -9.90 18.99 4.43
N ARG A 261 -11.18 18.60 4.41
CA ARG A 261 -11.99 18.54 5.63
C ARG A 261 -11.41 17.59 6.67
N LEU A 262 -10.93 16.42 6.26
CA LEU A 262 -10.31 15.45 7.15
C LEU A 262 -9.00 15.99 7.74
N VAL A 263 -8.10 16.53 6.92
CA VAL A 263 -6.83 17.11 7.37
C VAL A 263 -7.06 18.27 8.35
N ARG A 264 -7.96 19.21 8.02
CA ARG A 264 -8.34 20.31 8.95
C ARG A 264 -8.87 19.79 10.28
N HIS A 265 -9.68 18.72 10.25
CA HIS A 265 -10.20 18.11 11.48
C HIS A 265 -9.06 17.54 12.34
N LEU A 266 -8.10 16.83 11.73
CA LEU A 266 -6.95 16.26 12.44
C LEU A 266 -6.03 17.33 13.02
N ILE A 267 -5.77 18.40 12.28
CA ILE A 267 -5.00 19.57 12.75
C ILE A 267 -5.70 20.23 13.96
N ALA A 268 -7.00 20.49 13.85
CA ALA A 268 -7.77 21.07 14.94
C ALA A 268 -7.75 20.17 16.19
N LYS A 269 -7.84 18.85 15.99
CA LYS A 269 -7.74 17.86 17.05
C LYS A 269 -6.36 17.81 17.72
N ALA A 270 -5.29 18.05 16.96
CA ALA A 270 -3.93 18.16 17.49
C ALA A 270 -3.67 19.48 18.24
N GLY A 271 -4.57 20.46 18.12
CA GLY A 271 -4.47 21.77 18.79
C GLY A 271 -3.90 22.89 17.92
N GLY A 272 -3.77 22.68 16.60
CA GLY A 272 -3.28 23.68 15.65
C GLY A 272 -2.26 23.13 14.66
N GLN A 273 -1.95 23.90 13.62
CA GLN A 273 -1.01 23.50 12.54
C GLN A 273 0.39 23.20 13.07
N ASP A 274 0.89 24.02 14.02
CA ASP A 274 2.20 23.86 14.64
C ASP A 274 2.35 22.57 15.47
N LEU A 275 1.23 21.95 15.84
CA LEU A 275 1.18 20.72 16.66
C LEU A 275 0.84 19.47 15.84
N TYR A 276 0.51 19.64 14.57
CA TYR A 276 0.25 18.54 13.64
C TYR A 276 1.52 18.27 12.81
N PRO A 277 1.85 16.99 12.49
CA PRO A 277 2.99 16.68 11.63
C PRO A 277 2.92 17.38 10.27
N SER A 278 4.08 17.77 9.73
CA SER A 278 4.23 18.35 8.38
C SER A 278 5.53 17.93 7.69
N GLU A 279 6.30 17.02 8.28
CA GLU A 279 7.62 16.62 7.78
C GLU A 279 7.53 15.79 6.48
N MET A 280 6.36 15.22 6.21
CA MET A 280 6.07 14.34 5.08
C MET A 280 4.88 14.86 4.28
N ASN A 281 4.72 16.18 4.24
CA ASN A 281 3.68 16.86 3.47
C ASN A 281 2.25 16.55 3.92
N GLU A 282 2.04 16.21 5.19
CA GLU A 282 0.72 15.83 5.71
C GLU A 282 -0.29 17.00 5.69
N GLN A 283 0.20 18.24 5.66
CA GLN A 283 -0.62 19.46 5.64
C GLN A 283 -0.74 20.11 4.25
N GLU A 284 0.06 19.67 3.28
CA GLU A 284 0.04 20.20 1.90
C GLU A 284 -1.33 20.13 1.18
N PRO A 285 -2.27 19.18 1.47
CA PRO A 285 -3.59 19.22 0.83
C PRO A 285 -4.34 20.54 1.00
N LEU A 286 -4.01 21.30 2.05
CA LEU A 286 -4.63 22.59 2.37
C LEU A 286 -4.18 23.73 1.43
N GLU A 287 -3.02 23.62 0.79
CA GLU A 287 -2.39 24.74 0.08
C GLU A 287 -2.94 24.95 -1.34
N TYR A 288 -3.42 23.88 -1.99
CA TYR A 288 -3.77 23.90 -3.42
C TYR A 288 -5.21 24.33 -3.75
N TRP A 289 -6.14 24.29 -2.79
CA TRP A 289 -7.57 24.50 -3.07
C TRP A 289 -8.22 25.67 -2.32
N ASP A 290 -7.53 26.28 -1.35
CA ASP A 290 -7.99 27.55 -0.75
C ASP A 290 -7.68 28.77 -1.65
N SER A 291 -6.77 28.65 -2.62
CA SER A 291 -6.48 29.72 -3.58
C SER A 291 -7.65 30.03 -4.52
N ASP A 292 -8.53 29.05 -4.77
CA ASP A 292 -9.75 29.25 -5.56
C ASP A 292 -10.91 29.86 -4.77
N ALA A 293 -10.81 29.91 -3.43
CA ALA A 293 -11.79 30.59 -2.58
C ALA A 293 -11.53 32.11 -2.46
N HIS A 294 -10.46 32.62 -3.07
CA HIS A 294 -10.09 34.03 -3.07
C HIS A 294 -10.07 34.68 -4.46
N SER A 295 -10.55 34.01 -5.51
CA SER A 295 -10.62 34.57 -6.88
C SER A 295 -12.01 35.03 -7.35
N THR A 296 -13.01 35.13 -6.45
CA THR A 296 -14.34 35.70 -6.80
C THR A 296 -14.59 37.12 -6.30
N ASP A 297 -13.59 37.81 -5.76
CA ASP A 297 -13.67 39.24 -5.52
C ASP A 297 -12.54 39.92 -6.29
N LEU A 298 -12.76 40.15 -7.58
CA LEU A 298 -12.19 41.23 -8.40
C LEU A 298 -12.65 41.00 -9.85
N ASP A 299 -13.85 41.48 -10.16
CA ASP A 299 -14.09 42.31 -11.35
C ASP A 299 -15.49 42.94 -11.24
N GLU A 300 -15.52 44.23 -11.61
CA GLU A 300 -16.58 45.24 -11.47
C GLU A 300 -17.93 44.90 -12.14
#